data_AF-A0A1M6Q3T5-F1
#
_entry.id   AF-A0A1M6Q3T5-F1
#
_cell.length_a   1.000
_cell.length_b   1.000
_cell.length_c   1.000
_cell.angle_alpha   90.00
_cell.angle_beta   90.00
_cell.angle_gamma   90.00
#
_symmetry.space_group_name_H-M   'P 1'
#
loop_
_entity.id
_entity.type
_entity.pdbx_description
1 polymer ?
#
loop_
_entity_poly.entity_id
_entity_poly.type
_entity_poly.pdbx_seq_one_letter_code
_entity_poly.pdbx_strand_id
1 'polypeptide(L)'
;MKNLNLKGDKALALIVGLLYGYRGMPFEVKVFKREEFSKDKHADDKVYFINRKSGQLTDRLEESTHICVIKEDKDLKKIVLFIYK
;
A
#
# COMPACT_ATOMS: atom_id res chain seq x y z
N MET A 1 12.53 -20.83 0.59
CA MET A 1 11.64 -19.69 0.88
C MET A 1 11.74 -19.35 2.36
N LYS A 2 11.97 -18.08 2.74
CA LYS A 2 11.92 -17.66 4.14
C LYS A 2 10.46 -17.68 4.61
N ASN A 3 10.19 -18.30 5.76
CA ASN A 3 8.88 -18.19 6.41
C ASN A 3 8.70 -16.76 6.92
N LEU A 4 7.79 -16.01 6.30
CA LEU A 4 7.38 -14.69 6.78
C LEU A 4 6.46 -14.91 7.99
N ASN A 5 6.94 -14.51 9.17
CA ASN A 5 6.13 -14.59 10.38
C ASN A 5 5.18 -13.39 10.41
N LEU A 6 3.94 -13.59 9.98
CA LEU A 6 2.89 -12.56 9.90
C LEU A 6 2.21 -12.27 11.25
N LYS A 7 2.69 -12.82 12.39
CA LYS A 7 2.03 -12.72 13.71
C LYS A 7 1.76 -11.25 14.11
N GLY A 8 0.54 -10.78 13.81
CA GLY A 8 0.00 -9.48 14.21
C GLY A 8 0.32 -8.28 13.29
N ASP A 9 1.27 -8.41 12.35
CA ASP A 9 1.63 -7.32 11.43
C ASP A 9 0.65 -7.28 10.25
N LYS A 10 -0.43 -6.50 10.42
CA LYS A 10 -1.46 -6.27 9.40
C LYS A 10 -0.91 -5.55 8.17
N ALA A 11 0.15 -4.77 8.32
CA ALA A 11 0.78 -4.09 7.19
C ALA A 11 1.47 -5.10 6.25
N LEU A 12 2.21 -6.04 6.84
CA LEU A 12 2.84 -7.11 6.07
C LEU A 12 1.80 -8.06 5.46
N ALA A 13 0.74 -8.37 6.21
CA ALA A 13 -0.38 -9.17 5.70
C ALA A 13 -1.09 -8.49 4.52
N LEU A 14 -1.30 -7.17 4.58
CA LEU A 14 -1.83 -6.38 3.47
C LEU A 14 -0.94 -6.55 2.24
N ILE A 15 0.36 -6.25 2.35
CA ILE A 15 1.29 -6.33 1.20
C ILE A 15 1.28 -7.72 0.57
N VAL A 16 1.32 -8.79 1.38
CA VAL A 16 1.26 -10.17 0.87
C VAL A 16 -0.09 -10.45 0.19
N GLY A 17 -1.20 -9.98 0.77
CA GLY A 17 -2.53 -10.07 0.17
C GLY A 17 -2.62 -9.38 -1.19
N LEU A 18 -2.00 -8.21 -1.34
CA LEU A 18 -1.94 -7.49 -2.61
C LEU A 18 -1.13 -8.23 -3.66
N LEU A 19 0.06 -8.71 -3.30
CA LEU A 19 0.91 -9.49 -4.20
C LEU A 19 0.21 -10.78 -4.67
N TYR A 20 -0.57 -11.41 -3.77
CA TYR A 20 -1.34 -12.60 -4.12
C TYR A 20 -2.57 -12.27 -4.97
N GLY A 21 -3.34 -11.24 -4.61
CA GLY A 21 -4.56 -10.84 -5.29
C GLY A 21 -4.32 -10.34 -6.73
N TYR A 22 -3.15 -9.74 -6.98
CA TYR A 22 -2.77 -9.24 -8.31
C TYR A 22 -1.74 -10.13 -9.01
N ARG A 23 -1.65 -11.40 -8.60
CA ARG A 23 -0.73 -12.36 -9.23
C ARG A 23 -0.98 -12.47 -10.73
N GLY A 24 0.06 -12.29 -11.53
CA GLY A 24 0.00 -12.42 -12.99
C GLY A 24 -0.31 -11.11 -13.72
N MET A 25 -0.53 -10.00 -13.01
CA MET A 25 -0.59 -8.67 -13.61
C MET A 25 0.73 -7.92 -13.47
N PRO A 26 1.10 -7.06 -14.45
CA PRO A 26 2.21 -6.14 -14.31
C PRO A 26 2.03 -5.26 -13.07
N PHE A 27 3.06 -5.21 -12.23
CA PHE A 27 3.05 -4.49 -10.95
C PHE A 27 4.19 -3.47 -10.92
N GLU A 28 3.85 -2.20 -10.73
CA GLU A 28 4.80 -1.09 -10.64
C GLU A 28 4.77 -0.53 -9.22
N VAL A 29 5.95 -0.29 -8.63
CA VAL A 29 6.06 0.33 -7.30
C VAL A 29 6.69 1.70 -7.45
N LYS A 30 6.02 2.72 -6.91
CA LYS A 30 6.54 4.08 -6.83
C LYS A 30 6.65 4.50 -5.38
N VAL A 31 7.76 5.14 -5.02
CA VAL A 31 8.05 5.56 -3.65
C VAL A 31 8.25 7.07 -3.63
N PHE A 32 7.53 7.74 -2.74
CA PHE A 32 7.54 9.20 -2.58
C PHE A 32 7.72 9.56 -1.11
N LYS A 33 8.03 10.84 -0.84
CA LYS A 33 8.03 11.33 0.54
C LYS A 33 6.61 11.43 1.08
N ARG A 34 6.43 11.20 2.38
CA ARG A 34 5.12 11.27 3.03
C ARG A 34 4.38 12.59 2.78
N GLU A 35 5.09 13.71 2.75
CA GLU A 35 4.52 15.05 2.59
C GLU A 35 3.96 15.30 1.17
N GLU A 36 4.36 14.48 0.21
CA GLU A 36 3.87 14.57 -1.18
C GLU A 36 2.51 13.90 -1.38
N PHE A 37 1.98 13.22 -0.34
CA PHE A 37 0.68 12.58 -0.40
C PHE A 37 -0.44 13.63 -0.54
N SER A 38 -1.30 13.41 -1.53
CA SER A 38 -2.51 14.21 -1.74
C SER A 38 -3.69 13.26 -1.89
N LYS A 39 -4.70 13.44 -1.04
CA LYS A 39 -5.93 12.64 -1.09
C LYS A 39 -6.69 12.88 -2.39
N ASP A 40 -6.68 14.11 -2.90
CA ASP A 40 -7.37 14.50 -4.13
C ASP A 40 -6.80 13.80 -5.36
N LYS A 41 -5.48 13.62 -5.43
CA LYS A 41 -4.81 12.87 -6.52
C LYS A 41 -5.19 11.39 -6.57
N HIS A 42 -5.74 10.87 -5.46
CA HIS A 42 -6.04 9.46 -5.25
C HIS A 42 -7.52 9.25 -4.87
N ALA A 43 -8.40 10.16 -5.29
CA ALA A 43 -9.82 10.13 -4.92
C ALA A 43 -10.51 8.82 -5.35
N ASP A 44 -10.10 8.25 -6.48
CA ASP A 44 -10.65 7.01 -7.04
C ASP A 44 -9.79 5.76 -6.72
N ASP A 45 -8.68 5.94 -6.00
CA ASP A 45 -7.75 4.87 -5.70
C ASP A 45 -7.97 4.30 -4.28
N LYS A 46 -7.54 3.06 -4.04
CA LYS A 46 -7.59 2.46 -2.70
C LYS A 46 -6.41 2.94 -1.86
N VAL A 47 -6.70 3.69 -0.81
CA VAL A 47 -5.69 4.23 0.12
C VAL A 47 -5.69 3.43 1.43
N TYR A 48 -4.51 3.03 1.88
CA TYR A 48 -4.27 2.36 3.15
C TYR A 48 -3.27 3.16 3.98
N PHE A 49 -3.67 3.56 5.18
CA PHE A 49 -2.78 4.21 6.13
C PHE A 49 -2.18 3.16 7.07
N ILE A 50 -0.86 3.15 7.17
CA ILE A 50 -0.11 2.11 7.88
C ILE A 50 0.74 2.77 8.96
N ASN A 51 0.60 2.29 10.19
CA ASN A 51 1.52 2.60 11.27
C ASN A 51 2.52 1.44 11.45
N ARG A 52 3.71 1.57 10.84
CA ARG A 52 4.78 0.55 10.88
C ARG A 52 5.38 0.35 12.28
N LYS A 53 5.23 1.31 13.19
CA LYS A 53 5.69 1.16 14.59
C LYS A 53 4.82 0.13 15.32
N SER A 54 3.52 0.13 15.07
CA SER A 54 2.57 -0.82 15.65
C SER A 54 2.26 -2.05 14.76
N GLY A 55 2.65 -2.00 13.48
CA GLY A 55 2.29 -3.01 12.48
C GLY A 55 0.80 -3.02 12.12
N GLN A 56 0.04 -1.96 12.46
CA GLN A 56 -1.40 -1.89 12.24
C GLN A 56 -1.77 -0.99 11.06
N LEU A 57 -2.94 -1.27 10.48
CA LEU A 57 -3.66 -0.31 9.65
C LEU A 57 -4.35 0.70 10.58
N THR A 58 -4.42 1.95 10.13
CA THR A 58 -5.13 3.03 10.82
C THR A 58 -6.03 3.73 9.81
N ASP A 59 -7.04 4.45 10.31
CA ASP A 59 -7.90 5.31 9.50
C ASP A 59 -7.43 6.77 9.55
N ARG A 60 -6.42 7.06 10.37
CA ARG A 60 -5.88 8.40 10.63
C ARG A 60 -4.58 8.64 9.88
N LEU A 61 -4.56 9.67 9.06
CA LEU A 61 -3.38 10.06 8.27
C LEU A 61 -2.21 10.44 9.19
N GLU A 62 -2.49 11.10 10.31
CA GLU A 62 -1.51 11.68 11.24
C GLU A 62 -0.72 10.57 11.95
N GLU A 63 -1.43 9.50 12.33
CA GLU A 63 -0.88 8.34 13.04
C GLU A 63 -0.17 7.36 12.09
N SER A 64 -0.35 7.53 10.78
CA SER A 64 0.31 6.71 9.79
C SER A 64 1.79 7.04 9.73
N THR A 65 2.64 6.04 9.55
CA THR A 65 4.04 6.25 9.17
C THR A 65 4.23 6.10 7.68
N HIS A 66 3.36 5.33 7.03
CA HIS A 66 3.39 5.04 5.60
C HIS A 66 1.97 5.12 5.06
N ILE A 67 1.84 5.54 3.81
CA ILE A 67 0.58 5.58 3.08
C ILE A 67 0.77 4.74 1.83
N CYS A 68 -0.03 3.71 1.66
CA CYS A 68 -0.01 2.86 0.49
C CYS A 68 -1.24 3.16 -0.36
N VAL A 69 -1.05 3.50 -1.63
CA VAL A 69 -2.15 3.69 -2.56
C VAL A 69 -2.05 2.66 -3.67
N ILE A 70 -3.16 2.00 -3.96
CA ILE A 70 -3.27 1.04 -5.04
C ILE A 70 -4.13 1.66 -6.12
N LYS A 71 -3.51 1.87 -7.27
CA LYS A 71 -4.17 2.27 -8.49
C LYS A 71 -4.25 1.09 -9.45
N GLU A 72 -5.47 0.76 -9.86
CA GLU A 72 -5.72 -0.20 -10.93
C GLU A 72 -5.81 0.57 -12.25
N ASP A 73 -4.74 0.56 -13.03
CA ASP A 73 -4.69 1.19 -14.35
C ASP A 73 -5.31 0.24 -15.36
N LYS A 74 -6.60 0.47 -15.66
CA LYS A 74 -7.40 -0.38 -16.55
C LYS A 74 -6.94 -0.30 -18.01
N ASP A 75 -6.44 0.86 -18.42
CA ASP A 75 -6.01 1.12 -19.80
C ASP A 75 -4.72 0.37 -20.11
N LEU A 76 -3.76 0.42 -19.17
CA LEU A 76 -2.47 -0.26 -19.29
C LEU A 76 -2.48 -1.67 -18.69
N LYS A 77 -3.62 -2.13 -18.17
CA LYS A 77 -3.81 -3.43 -17.49
C LYS A 77 -2.69 -3.70 -16.47
N LYS A 78 -2.38 -2.70 -15.64
CA LYS A 78 -1.31 -2.79 -14.63
C LYS A 78 -1.77 -2.26 -13.28
N ILE A 79 -1.08 -2.70 -12.24
CA ILE A 79 -1.28 -2.21 -10.89
C ILE A 79 -0.11 -1.30 -10.52
N VAL A 80 -0.41 -0.11 -10.01
CA VAL A 80 0.60 0.81 -9.50
C VAL A 80 0.41 0.96 -7.99
N LEU A 81 1.41 0.50 -7.23
CA LEU A 81 1.49 0.71 -5.79
C LEU A 81 2.33 1.96 -5.50
N PHE A 82 1.69 2.99 -4.99
CA PHE A 82 2.36 4.17 -4.46
C PHE A 82 2.64 3.95 -2.97
N ILE A 83 3.85 4.24 -2.53
CA ILE A 83 4.26 4.19 -1.12
C ILE A 83 4.79 5.57 -0.75
N TYR A 84 4.08 6.25 0.14
CA TYR A 84 4.51 7.51 0.75
C TYR A 84 5.07 7.21 2.13
N LYS A 85 6.33 7.57 2.42
CA LYS A 85 7.00 7.28 3.69
C LYS A 85 8.03 8.33 4.09
#